data_AF-A0A832GJQ2-F1
#
_entry.id   AF-A0A832GJQ2-F1
#
_cell.length_a   1.000
_cell.length_b   1.000
_cell.length_c   1.000
_cell.angle_alpha   90.00
_cell.angle_beta   90.00
_cell.angle_gamma   90.00
#
_symmetry.space_group_name_H-M   'P 1'
#
loop_
_entity.id
_entity.type
_entity.pdbx_description
1 polymer ?
#
loop_
_entity_poly.entity_id
_entity_poly.type
_entity_poly.pdbx_seq_one_letter_code
_entity_poly.pdbx_strand_id
1 'polypeptide(L)'
;MTVAEVLLLTGGGLAYQTLTYAVPDSLASAPQPGAGVLVPLQSRLALGLALRVYTLDDPYALGYPLQPIESVLAQPLLDEPLLRLMRLME
;
A
#
# COMPACT_ATOMS: atom_id res chain seq x y z
N MET A 1 5.56 13.55 4.97
CA MET A 1 5.59 12.83 3.67
C MET A 1 4.32 12.01 3.49
N THR A 2 3.87 11.75 2.27
CA THR A 2 2.69 10.89 2.06
C THR A 2 3.09 9.41 2.12
N VAL A 3 2.29 8.61 2.81
CA VAL A 3 2.50 7.16 2.96
C VAL A 3 1.20 6.40 2.68
N ALA A 4 1.34 5.12 2.32
CA ALA A 4 0.22 4.22 2.15
C ALA A 4 0.41 2.96 3.02
N GLU A 5 -0.66 2.55 3.69
CA GLU A 5 -0.78 1.21 4.26
C GLU A 5 -1.18 0.25 3.15
N VAL A 6 -0.37 -0.78 2.92
CA VAL A 6 -0.52 -1.71 1.82
C VAL A 6 -0.65 -3.12 2.35
N LEU A 7 -1.78 -3.75 2.04
CA LEU A 7 -1.99 -5.18 2.25
C LEU A 7 -1.26 -5.96 1.16
N LEU A 8 -0.33 -6.82 1.54
CA LEU A 8 0.44 -7.64 0.60
C LEU A 8 -0.38 -8.82 0.08
N LEU A 9 -0.49 -8.90 -1.24
CA LEU A 9 -1.13 -10.01 -1.95
C LEU A 9 -0.09 -11.03 -2.42
N THR A 10 0.86 -11.36 -1.54
CA THR A 10 1.92 -12.33 -1.80
C THR A 10 1.52 -13.66 -1.19
N GLY A 11 1.04 -14.62 -1.98
CA GLY A 11 0.71 -15.95 -1.47
C GLY A 11 1.81 -16.54 -0.56
N GLY A 12 1.43 -17.32 0.45
CA GLY A 12 2.36 -17.89 1.45
C GLY A 12 2.38 -17.11 2.78
N GLY A 13 3.47 -17.24 3.56
CA GLY A 13 3.53 -16.74 4.95
C GLY A 13 3.54 -15.22 5.14
N LEU A 14 3.71 -14.44 4.06
CA LEU A 14 3.60 -12.98 4.06
C LEU A 14 2.26 -12.51 3.46
N ALA A 15 1.37 -13.44 3.10
CA ALA A 15 0.06 -13.11 2.57
C ALA A 15 -0.74 -12.31 3.60
N TYR A 16 -1.39 -11.26 3.12
CA TYR A 16 -2.30 -10.44 3.92
C TYR A 16 -1.62 -9.70 5.09
N GLN A 17 -0.30 -9.54 5.06
CA GLN A 17 0.37 -8.60 5.96
C GLN A 17 0.21 -7.17 5.47
N THR A 18 -0.05 -6.25 6.39
CA THR A 18 -0.11 -4.81 6.09
C THR A 18 1.22 -4.17 6.45
N LEU A 19 1.84 -3.51 5.47
CA LEU A 19 3.08 -2.75 5.64
C LEU A 19 2.91 -1.32 5.13
N THR A 20 3.68 -0.39 5.69
CA THR A 20 3.65 1.02 5.28
C THR A 20 4.72 1.30 4.24
N TYR A 21 4.33 1.95 3.15
CA TYR A 21 5.23 2.38 2.06
C TYR A 21 5.16 3.88 1.83
N ALA A 22 6.26 4.46 1.38
CA ALA A 22 6.29 5.85 0.96
C ALA A 22 5.57 6.03 -0.39
N VAL A 23 4.77 7.08 -0.53
CA VAL A 23 4.19 7.49 -1.81
C VAL A 23 5.11 8.55 -2.41
N PRO A 24 5.92 8.22 -3.43
CA PRO A 24 6.82 9.19 -4.03
C PRO A 24 6.05 10.24 -4.85
N ASP A 25 6.51 11.50 -4.81
CA ASP A 25 5.93 12.62 -5.55
C ASP A 25 6.04 12.45 -7.08
N SER A 26 6.89 11.53 -7.54
CA SER A 26 7.03 11.18 -8.96
C SER A 26 5.86 10.38 -9.52
N LEU A 27 4.99 9.82 -8.67
CA LEU A 27 3.76 9.19 -9.13
C LEU A 27 2.79 10.26 -9.61
N ALA A 28 2.21 10.05 -10.80
CA ALA A 28 1.25 10.99 -11.40
C ALA A 28 0.06 11.31 -10.47
N SER A 29 -0.28 10.38 -9.58
CA SER A 29 -1.26 10.55 -8.51
C SER A 29 -0.95 9.62 -7.35
N ALA A 30 -1.23 10.05 -6.12
CA ALA A 30 -1.22 9.16 -4.97
C ALA A 30 -2.25 8.02 -5.17
N PRO A 31 -1.94 6.79 -4.75
CA PRO A 31 -2.90 5.69 -4.86
C PRO A 31 -4.14 6.00 -4.03
N GLN A 32 -5.31 5.70 -4.56
CA GLN A 32 -6.55 5.77 -3.77
C GLN A 32 -6.71 4.48 -2.95
N PRO A 33 -7.45 4.51 -1.82
CA PRO A 33 -7.86 3.28 -1.16
C PRO A 33 -8.55 2.33 -2.15
N GLY A 34 -8.19 1.05 -2.12
CA GLY A 34 -8.64 0.04 -3.09
C GLY A 34 -7.76 -0.08 -4.34
N ALA A 35 -6.81 0.83 -4.54
CA ALA A 35 -5.87 0.74 -5.66
C ALA A 35 -4.90 -0.44 -5.51
N GLY A 36 -4.62 -1.09 -6.63
CA GLY A 36 -3.51 -2.04 -6.72
C GLY A 36 -2.19 -1.30 -6.85
N VAL A 37 -1.18 -1.73 -6.10
CA VAL A 37 0.16 -1.13 -6.12
C VAL A 37 1.21 -2.22 -6.28
N LEU A 38 2.31 -1.91 -6.96
CA LEU A 38 3.52 -2.72 -6.91
C LEU A 38 4.47 -2.10 -5.89
N VAL A 39 4.89 -2.94 -4.93
CA VAL A 39 5.78 -2.53 -3.85
C VAL A 39 7.00 -3.44 -3.78
N PRO A 40 8.16 -2.90 -3.40
CA PRO A 40 9.34 -3.71 -3.14
C PRO A 40 9.11 -4.55 -1.88
N LEU A 41 9.42 -5.84 -1.96
CA LEU A 41 9.36 -6.77 -0.85
C LEU A 41 10.60 -7.65 -0.89
N GLN A 42 11.55 -7.36 0.00
CA GLN A 42 12.86 -8.03 0.05
C GLN A 42 13.60 -7.89 -1.30
N SER A 43 13.77 -8.98 -2.05
CA SER A 43 14.49 -9.03 -3.33
C SER A 43 13.59 -9.08 -4.57
N ARG A 44 12.27 -8.85 -4.40
CA ARG A 44 11.29 -8.91 -5.49
C ARG A 44 10.26 -7.79 -5.39
N LEU A 45 9.47 -7.66 -6.45
CA LEU A 45 8.24 -6.87 -6.42
C LEU A 45 7.06 -7.74 -6.00
N ALA A 46 6.16 -7.12 -5.24
CA ALA A 46 4.94 -7.73 -4.74
C ALA A 46 3.73 -6.90 -5.18
N LEU A 47 2.63 -7.59 -5.50
CA LEU A 47 1.34 -6.95 -5.63
C LEU A 47 0.80 -6.64 -4.23
N GLY A 48 0.28 -5.44 -4.05
CA GLY A 48 -0.41 -5.03 -2.84
C GLY A 48 -1.67 -4.23 -3.12
N LEU A 49 -2.48 -4.07 -2.09
CA LEU A 49 -3.70 -3.29 -2.09
C LEU A 49 -3.54 -2.11 -1.13
N ALA A 50 -3.67 -0.88 -1.62
CA ALA A 50 -3.64 0.32 -0.78
C ALA A 50 -4.93 0.37 0.08
N LEU A 51 -4.78 0.29 1.40
CA LEU A 51 -5.90 0.32 2.34
C LEU A 51 -6.25 1.74 2.79
N ARG A 52 -5.19 2.52 3.05
CA ARG A 52 -5.24 3.89 3.54
C ARG A 52 -4.05 4.66 3.00
N VAL A 53 -4.27 5.95 2.73
CA VAL A 53 -3.22 6.89 2.34
C VAL A 53 -3.37 8.13 3.21
N TYR A 54 -2.26 8.55 3.82
CA TYR A 54 -2.24 9.67 4.75
C TYR A 54 -0.88 10.38 4.75
N THR A 55 -0.86 11.57 5.32
CA THR A 55 0.37 12.32 5.54
C THR A 55 0.96 11.89 6.88
N LEU A 56 2.21 11.46 6.85
CA LEU A 56 3.02 11.17 8.02
C LEU A 56 3.93 12.39 8.29
N ASP A 57 3.74 13.05 9.43
CA ASP A 57 4.51 14.24 9.81
C ASP A 57 5.97 13.92 10.14
N ASP A 58 6.20 12.87 10.93
CA ASP A 58 7.53 12.39 11.29
C ASP A 58 7.86 11.06 10.57
N PRO A 59 8.76 11.06 9.57
CA PRO A 59 9.14 9.84 8.84
C PRO A 59 9.87 8.81 9.71
N TYR A 60 10.41 9.20 10.86
CA TYR A 60 11.12 8.29 11.77
C TYR A 60 10.20 7.61 12.78
N ALA A 61 8.94 8.05 12.91
CA ALA A 61 7.99 7.53 13.89
C ALA A 61 7.71 6.01 13.75
N LEU A 62 7.94 5.45 12.55
CA LEU A 62 7.72 4.04 12.27
C LEU A 62 8.89 3.14 12.70
N GLY A 63 10.08 3.70 12.98
CA GLY A 63 11.23 2.95 13.47
C GLY A 63 11.95 2.06 12.42
N TYR A 64 11.61 2.18 11.14
CA TYR A 64 12.26 1.50 10.03
C TYR A 64 12.27 2.37 8.76
N PRO A 65 13.22 2.18 7.83
CA PRO A 65 13.25 2.94 6.59
C PRO A 65 12.06 2.54 5.70
N LEU A 66 11.28 3.55 5.27
CA LEU A 66 10.19 3.35 4.33
C LEU A 66 10.71 3.13 2.91
N GLN A 67 10.23 2.06 2.28
CA GLN A 67 10.49 1.82 0.86
C GLN A 67 9.41 2.52 0.01
N PRO A 68 9.76 3.05 -1.18
CA PRO A 68 8.81 3.71 -2.06
C PRO A 68 7.90 2.71 -2.77
N ILE A 69 6.66 3.12 -3.04
CA ILE A 69 5.80 2.44 -4.02
C ILE A 69 6.41 2.60 -5.40
N GLU A 70 6.56 1.49 -6.11
CA GLU A 70 7.18 1.46 -7.45
C GLU A 70 6.19 1.91 -8.53
N SER A 71 4.94 1.43 -8.44
CA SER A 71 3.89 1.85 -9.37
C SER A 71 2.49 1.59 -8.81
N VAL A 72 1.51 2.26 -9.42
CA VAL A 72 0.08 2.08 -9.16
C VAL A 72 -0.54 1.47 -10.42
N LEU A 73 -1.35 0.43 -10.25
CA LEU A 73 -2.09 -0.17 -11.35
C LEU A 73 -3.11 0.82 -11.92
N ALA A 74 -3.34 0.74 -13.23
CA ALA A 74 -4.24 1.66 -13.93
C ALA A 74 -5.73 1.52 -13.52
N GLN A 75 -6.08 0.45 -12.81
CA GLN A 75 -7.43 0.18 -12.31
C GLN A 75 -7.40 -0.21 -10.83
N PRO A 76 -8.41 0.19 -10.04
CA PRO A 76 -8.54 -0.27 -8.66
C PRO A 76 -8.79 -1.78 -8.64
N LEU A 77 -8.21 -2.46 -7.64
CA LEU A 77 -8.45 -3.89 -7.44
C LEU A 77 -9.76 -4.10 -6.68
N LEU A 78 -10.08 -3.21 -5.74
CA LEU A 78 -11.34 -3.18 -5.03
C LEU A 78 -11.97 -1.80 -5.16
N ASP A 79 -13.28 -1.78 -5.37
CA ASP A 79 -14.09 -0.58 -5.24
C ASP A 79 -14.47 -0.34 -3.78
N GLU A 80 -15.05 0.83 -3.50
CA GLU A 80 -15.41 1.26 -2.14
C GLU A 80 -16.35 0.27 -1.41
N PRO A 81 -17.40 -0.32 -2.03
CA PRO A 81 -18.23 -1.33 -1.37
C PRO A 81 -17.44 -2.56 -0.91
N LEU A 82 -16.56 -3.11 -1.75
CA LEU A 82 -15.75 -4.28 -1.39
C LEU A 82 -14.69 -3.94 -0.34
N LEU A 83 -14.09 -2.74 -0.42
CA LEU A 83 -13.16 -2.24 0.58
C LEU A 83 -13.82 -2.14 1.96
N ARG A 84 -15.08 -1.66 2.02
CA ARG A 84 -15.85 -1.62 3.27
C ARG A 84 -16.13 -3.00 3.82
N LEU A 85 -16.53 -3.94 2.96
CA LEU A 85 -16.80 -5.30 3.38
C LEU A 85 -15.55 -5.97 3.98
N MET A 86 -14.38 -5.77 3.36
CA MET A 86 -13.11 -6.27 3.87
C MET A 86 -12.79 -5.72 5.28
N ARG A 87 -13.00 -4.42 5.52
CA ARG A 87 -12.79 -3.79 6.84
C ARG A 87 -13.75 -4.28 7.93
N LEU A 88 -14.90 -4.85 7.57
CA LEU A 88 -15.84 -5.44 8.52
C LEU A 88 -15.44 -6.87 8.93
N MET A 89 -14.48 -7.48 8.24
CA MET A 89 -14.01 -8.84 8.50
C MET A 89 -12.72 -8.89 9.35
N GLU A 90 -12.12 -7.73 9.63
CA GLU A 90 -10.99 -7.55 10.56
C GLU A 90 -11.48 -7.47 12.02
#